data_AF-A0A074XX74-F1
#
_entry.id   AF-A0A074XX74-F1
#
_cell.length_a   1.000
_cell.length_b   1.000
_cell.length_c   1.000
_cell.angle_alpha   90.00
_cell.angle_beta   90.00
_cell.angle_gamma   90.00
#
_symmetry.space_group_name_H-M   'P 1'
#
loop_
_entity.id
_entity.type
_entity.pdbx_description
1 polymer ?
#
loop_
_entity_poly.entity_id
_entity_poly.type
_entity_poly.pdbx_seq_one_letter_code
_entity_poly.pdbx_strand_id
1 'polypeptide(L)'
;MAHLPEAASEGDVAAQRLRSGDGSVTLEHSSLSEQGRSHYIFVVTLADGSKMIARVARTQGSENLERRAINTLEHIKASNTDCQVPRIHWHNLDQPREVPPVILEDFIQGRSLNVWNSAIPEELQHAFLDSLAQFLLDLWYIEAPESPSASSTVRPYSNWLENEIDKAIRRCITGSGKWGTASDYLVMRSMIPQIAHRFDDFQTIGIAHGDMNAHNFIVNERLKLMGVVDWDWTFEAPLPAVVQYPWFIADVPGWHNDGVELGETFEHNRDYLVTMLKVKEEATRKIDTVSILLGQASERQRFQSAISYRDIHKEYVVSDPVFLEAKSEDIRPQLEAFLMKHPELKESSTVKQIECANQIDSSQ
;
A
#
# COMPACT_ATOMS: atom_id res chain seq x y z
N MET A 1 16.94 5.55 51.74
CA MET A 1 16.52 5.85 50.36
C MET A 1 15.89 4.59 49.81
N ALA A 2 14.56 4.55 49.76
CA ALA A 2 13.84 3.46 49.10
C ALA A 2 14.05 3.62 47.59
N HIS A 3 14.58 2.60 46.92
CA HIS A 3 14.58 2.52 45.47
C HIS A 3 13.13 2.46 45.01
N LEU A 4 12.68 3.50 44.31
CA LEU A 4 11.45 3.44 43.53
C LEU A 4 11.63 2.38 42.44
N PRO A 5 10.67 1.48 42.22
CA PRO A 5 10.75 0.55 41.10
C PRO A 5 10.71 1.34 39.79
N GLU A 6 11.64 0.99 38.90
CA GLU A 6 11.71 1.49 37.54
C GLU A 6 10.35 1.24 36.86
N ALA A 7 9.75 2.28 36.28
CA ALA A 7 8.47 2.14 35.60
C ALA A 7 8.64 1.15 34.43
N ALA A 8 7.84 0.07 34.45
CA ALA A 8 7.85 -0.92 33.38
C ALA A 8 7.60 -0.23 32.03
N SER A 9 8.34 -0.61 30.99
CA SER A 9 8.16 -0.04 29.65
C SER A 9 6.76 -0.40 29.11
N GLU A 10 6.21 0.39 28.20
CA GLU A 10 4.91 0.08 27.59
C GLU A 10 4.89 -1.30 26.89
N GLY A 11 6.05 -1.73 26.36
CA GLY A 11 6.23 -3.07 25.81
C GLY A 11 6.14 -4.17 26.88
N ASP A 12 6.67 -3.95 28.08
CA ASP A 12 6.55 -4.90 29.20
C ASP A 12 5.09 -5.03 29.67
N VAL A 13 4.36 -3.91 29.71
CA VAL A 13 2.93 -3.91 30.02
C VAL A 13 2.14 -4.67 28.94
N ALA A 14 2.47 -4.48 27.66
CA ALA A 14 1.87 -5.24 26.56
C ALA A 14 2.18 -6.74 26.65
N ALA A 15 3.42 -7.11 26.97
CA ALA A 15 3.83 -8.50 27.15
C ALA A 15 3.10 -9.16 28.34
N GLN A 16 2.85 -8.44 29.43
CA GLN A 16 2.08 -8.97 30.57
C GLN A 16 0.64 -9.33 30.18
N ARG A 17 0.01 -8.57 29.25
CA ARG A 17 -1.35 -8.86 28.77
C ARG A 17 -1.45 -10.17 27.99
N LEU A 18 -0.35 -10.63 27.37
CA LEU A 18 -0.29 -11.89 26.62
C LEU A 18 -0.09 -13.13 27.52
N ARG A 19 0.25 -12.95 28.82
CA ARG A 19 0.63 -14.05 29.72
C ARG A 19 -0.54 -14.73 30.47
N SER A 20 -1.79 -14.56 30.05
CA SER A 20 -2.92 -15.20 30.74
C SER A 20 -3.07 -16.68 30.33
N GLY A 21 -2.45 -17.59 31.09
CA GLY A 21 -2.58 -19.05 30.91
C GLY A 21 -1.65 -19.85 31.82
N ASP A 22 -1.96 -21.13 32.03
CA ASP A 22 -1.20 -22.11 32.84
C ASP A 22 -0.10 -22.85 32.05
N GLY A 23 0.05 -22.55 30.75
CA GLY A 23 1.08 -23.11 29.87
C GLY A 23 2.42 -22.37 29.92
N SER A 24 3.52 -23.07 29.62
CA SER A 24 4.84 -22.45 29.46
C SER A 24 4.93 -21.73 28.11
N VAL A 25 4.63 -20.43 28.09
CA VAL A 25 4.85 -19.55 26.92
C VAL A 25 6.04 -18.63 27.21
N THR A 26 7.03 -18.62 26.30
CA THR A 26 8.07 -17.60 26.33
C THR A 26 7.76 -16.52 25.32
N LEU A 27 7.79 -15.27 25.78
CA LEU A 27 7.65 -14.09 24.96
C LEU A 27 9.02 -13.44 24.84
N GLU A 28 9.54 -13.42 23.63
CA GLU A 28 10.72 -12.65 23.30
C GLU A 28 10.26 -11.42 22.54
N HIS A 29 10.65 -10.24 23.01
CA HIS A 29 10.53 -9.05 22.17
C HIS A 29 11.33 -9.34 20.92
N SER A 30 10.71 -9.18 19.75
CA SER A 30 11.45 -9.42 18.52
C SER A 30 12.67 -8.50 18.50
N SER A 31 13.87 -9.08 18.49
CA SER A 31 15.14 -8.35 18.40
C SER A 31 15.35 -7.75 17.01
N LEU A 32 14.39 -7.95 16.09
CA LEU A 32 14.19 -7.15 14.88
C LEU A 32 13.70 -5.72 15.22
N SER A 33 13.99 -5.25 16.44
CA SER A 33 13.50 -4.04 17.08
C SER A 33 14.12 -2.79 16.48
N GLU A 34 13.61 -2.36 15.33
CA GLU A 34 13.06 -1.01 15.30
C GLU A 34 11.60 -1.15 15.70
N GLN A 35 11.20 -0.57 16.84
CA GLN A 35 9.83 -0.67 17.33
C GLN A 35 8.86 -0.24 16.22
N GLY A 36 7.95 -1.12 15.82
CA GLY A 36 6.94 -0.81 14.82
C GLY A 36 6.20 0.48 15.17
N ARG A 37 5.89 1.30 14.16
CA ARG A 37 5.26 2.61 14.40
C ARG A 37 3.88 2.48 15.06
N SER A 38 3.16 1.42 14.75
CA SER A 38 1.77 1.21 15.19
C SER A 38 1.59 0.04 16.17
N HIS A 39 2.55 -0.90 16.24
CA HIS A 39 2.44 -2.13 17.05
C HIS A 39 3.72 -2.46 17.81
N TYR A 40 3.56 -3.07 18.97
CA TYR A 40 4.58 -3.91 19.59
C TYR A 40 4.52 -5.31 18.97
N ILE A 41 5.67 -5.84 18.58
CA ILE A 41 5.79 -7.14 17.91
C ILE A 41 6.57 -8.11 18.79
N PHE A 42 5.95 -9.24 19.12
CA PHE A 42 6.54 -10.29 19.94
C PHE A 42 6.65 -11.59 19.16
N VAL A 43 7.74 -12.32 19.37
CA VAL A 43 7.83 -13.73 18.99
C VAL A 43 7.31 -14.55 20.16
N VAL A 44 6.22 -15.26 19.93
CA VAL A 44 5.62 -16.18 20.89
C VAL A 44 6.15 -17.57 20.61
N THR A 45 6.86 -18.16 21.57
CA THR A 45 7.28 -19.57 21.48
C THR A 45 6.36 -20.41 22.36
N LEU A 46 5.68 -21.36 21.73
CA LEU A 46 4.77 -22.31 22.38
C LEU A 46 5.55 -23.44 23.06
N ALA A 47 4.88 -24.21 23.90
CA ALA A 47 5.50 -25.29 24.68
C ALA A 47 6.08 -26.42 23.82
N ASP A 48 5.57 -26.62 22.60
CA ASP A 48 6.08 -27.58 21.62
C ASP A 48 7.27 -27.04 20.80
N GLY A 49 7.70 -25.79 21.05
CA GLY A 49 8.76 -25.10 20.32
C GLY A 49 8.28 -24.38 19.05
N SER A 50 7.00 -24.51 18.68
CA SER A 50 6.41 -23.77 17.56
C SER A 50 6.43 -22.26 17.84
N LYS A 51 6.59 -21.46 16.78
CA LYS A 51 6.67 -19.99 16.89
C LYS A 51 5.50 -19.31 16.20
N MET A 52 5.07 -18.19 16.77
CA MET A 52 4.06 -17.29 16.23
C MET A 52 4.51 -15.84 16.41
N ILE A 53 3.87 -14.93 15.67
CA ILE A 53 3.99 -13.49 15.90
C ILE A 53 2.75 -13.00 16.65
N ALA A 54 2.97 -12.22 17.70
CA ALA A 54 1.93 -11.42 18.34
C ALA A 54 2.14 -9.95 18.02
N ARG A 55 1.15 -9.33 17.36
CA ARG A 55 1.08 -7.90 17.09
C ARG A 55 0.14 -7.26 18.11
N VAL A 56 0.64 -6.33 18.92
CA VAL A 56 -0.14 -5.60 19.92
C VAL A 56 -0.19 -4.12 19.55
N ALA A 57 -1.36 -3.60 19.20
CA ALA A 57 -1.50 -2.21 18.80
C ALA A 57 -1.09 -1.25 19.94
N ARG A 58 -0.35 -0.19 19.61
CA ARG A 58 0.13 0.82 20.57
C ARG A 58 -0.96 1.77 21.03
N THR A 59 -1.93 2.05 20.16
CA THR A 59 -3.02 2.99 20.40
C THR A 59 -4.37 2.35 20.17
N GLN A 60 -5.37 2.69 20.99
CA GLN A 60 -6.78 2.38 20.72
C GLN A 60 -7.25 3.14 19.47
N GLY A 61 -8.17 2.57 18.68
CA GLY A 61 -8.69 3.22 17.47
C GLY A 61 -8.14 2.69 16.14
N SER A 62 -7.25 1.69 16.13
CA SER A 62 -6.76 1.05 14.89
C SER A 62 -7.64 -0.09 14.39
N GLU A 63 -8.75 -0.41 15.07
CA GLU A 63 -9.51 -1.66 14.88
C GLU A 63 -10.03 -1.84 13.46
N ASN A 64 -10.40 -0.74 12.79
CA ASN A 64 -10.85 -0.78 11.40
C ASN A 64 -9.72 -1.12 10.42
N LEU A 65 -8.48 -0.70 10.70
CA LEU A 65 -7.31 -1.06 9.90
C LEU A 65 -6.94 -2.53 10.16
N GLU A 66 -6.88 -2.92 11.43
CA GLU A 66 -6.60 -4.32 11.83
C GLU A 66 -7.61 -5.28 11.18
N ARG A 67 -8.91 -4.97 11.28
CA ARG A 67 -9.98 -5.80 10.74
C ARG A 67 -9.88 -5.93 9.23
N ARG A 68 -9.48 -4.85 8.54
CA ARG A 68 -9.26 -4.91 7.09
C ARG A 68 -8.12 -5.85 6.75
N ALA A 69 -6.98 -5.73 7.42
CA ALA A 69 -5.83 -6.60 7.21
C ALA A 69 -6.18 -8.08 7.45
N ILE A 70 -6.86 -8.37 8.58
CA ILE A 70 -7.29 -9.73 8.94
C ILE A 70 -8.24 -10.29 7.87
N ASN A 71 -9.30 -9.56 7.52
CA ASN A 71 -10.26 -10.00 6.52
C ASN A 71 -9.59 -10.27 5.16
N THR A 72 -8.65 -9.42 4.74
CA THR A 72 -7.87 -9.65 3.52
C THR A 72 -7.03 -10.93 3.61
N LEU A 73 -6.28 -11.12 4.69
CA LEU A 73 -5.42 -12.30 4.86
C LEU A 73 -6.23 -13.59 4.90
N GLU A 74 -7.34 -13.61 5.63
CA GLU A 74 -8.27 -14.73 5.68
C GLU A 74 -8.86 -15.04 4.30
N HIS A 75 -9.27 -14.01 3.53
CA HIS A 75 -9.79 -14.17 2.18
C HIS A 75 -8.74 -14.76 1.21
N ILE A 76 -7.50 -14.25 1.27
CA ILE A 76 -6.39 -14.78 0.47
C ILE A 76 -6.17 -16.27 0.77
N LYS A 77 -6.18 -16.65 2.05
CA LYS A 77 -6.03 -18.06 2.47
C LYS A 77 -7.23 -18.92 2.08
N ALA A 78 -8.45 -18.38 2.16
CA ALA A 78 -9.67 -19.09 1.77
C ALA A 78 -9.75 -19.36 0.26
N SER A 79 -9.06 -18.55 -0.55
CA SER A 79 -8.99 -18.70 -2.00
C SER A 79 -8.12 -19.88 -2.48
N ASN A 80 -7.65 -20.74 -1.55
CA ASN A 80 -6.83 -21.93 -1.81
C ASN A 80 -5.59 -21.64 -2.67
N THR A 81 -4.97 -20.49 -2.44
CA THR A 81 -3.72 -20.10 -3.10
C THR A 81 -2.51 -20.50 -2.26
N ASP A 82 -1.39 -20.76 -2.92
CA ASP A 82 -0.08 -20.90 -2.26
C ASP A 82 0.55 -19.54 -1.93
N CYS A 83 -0.28 -18.47 -1.93
CA CYS A 83 0.18 -17.10 -1.68
C CYS A 83 0.81 -17.00 -0.29
N GLN A 84 2.05 -16.52 -0.27
CA GLN A 84 2.95 -16.54 0.88
C GLN A 84 2.63 -15.39 1.87
N VAL A 85 1.39 -15.34 2.34
CA VAL A 85 0.92 -14.39 3.37
C VAL A 85 0.82 -15.08 4.74
N PRO A 86 0.91 -14.37 5.87
CA PRO A 86 0.73 -14.97 7.19
C PRO A 86 -0.71 -15.46 7.37
N ARG A 87 -0.88 -16.63 8.01
CA ARG A 87 -2.18 -17.07 8.52
C ARG A 87 -2.48 -16.36 9.84
N ILE A 88 -3.71 -15.87 9.98
CA ILE A 88 -4.24 -15.41 11.27
C ILE A 88 -4.70 -16.62 12.08
N HIS A 89 -4.21 -16.73 13.31
CA HIS A 89 -4.59 -17.80 14.24
C HIS A 89 -5.62 -17.35 15.26
N TRP A 90 -5.54 -16.08 15.69
CA TRP A 90 -6.43 -15.51 16.69
C TRP A 90 -6.34 -13.98 16.73
N HIS A 91 -7.43 -13.31 17.12
CA HIS A 91 -7.41 -11.89 17.45
C HIS A 91 -8.48 -11.53 18.51
N ASN A 92 -8.35 -10.38 19.17
CA ASN A 92 -9.33 -9.89 20.15
C ASN A 92 -10.21 -8.73 19.65
N LEU A 93 -10.26 -8.45 18.34
CA LEU A 93 -10.99 -7.29 17.78
C LEU A 93 -12.49 -7.21 18.11
N ASP A 94 -13.11 -8.30 18.54
CA ASP A 94 -14.54 -8.34 18.91
C ASP A 94 -14.77 -8.21 20.44
N GLN A 95 -13.69 -8.10 21.22
CA GLN A 95 -13.75 -7.91 22.67
C GLN A 95 -13.92 -6.42 23.06
N PRO A 96 -14.34 -6.12 24.29
CA PRO A 96 -14.53 -4.76 24.76
C PRO A 96 -13.24 -3.91 24.63
N ARG A 97 -13.41 -2.61 24.36
CA ARG A 97 -12.36 -1.62 24.05
C ARG A 97 -11.33 -1.36 25.16
N GLU A 98 -11.38 -2.09 26.27
CA GLU A 98 -10.50 -1.89 27.42
C GLU A 98 -9.10 -2.50 27.22
N VAL A 99 -8.94 -3.39 26.24
CA VAL A 99 -7.66 -4.02 25.87
C VAL A 99 -7.27 -3.58 24.46
N PRO A 100 -6.00 -3.22 24.18
CA PRO A 100 -5.59 -2.92 22.82
C PRO A 100 -5.78 -4.13 21.89
N PRO A 101 -5.97 -3.91 20.59
CA PRO A 101 -5.94 -4.96 19.59
C PRO A 101 -4.70 -5.84 19.70
N VAL A 102 -4.92 -7.15 19.68
CA VAL A 102 -3.92 -8.21 19.64
C VAL A 102 -4.27 -9.13 18.49
N ILE A 103 -3.28 -9.43 17.67
CA ILE A 103 -3.36 -10.37 16.55
C ILE A 103 -2.24 -11.40 16.71
N LEU A 104 -2.59 -12.67 16.62
CA LEU A 104 -1.65 -13.78 16.55
C LEU A 104 -1.62 -14.33 15.14
N GLU A 105 -0.44 -14.36 14.53
CA GLU A 105 -0.22 -14.78 13.14
C GLU A 105 1.01 -15.68 12.99
N ASP A 106 1.16 -16.28 11.80
CA ASP A 106 2.31 -17.13 11.47
C ASP A 106 3.65 -16.44 11.73
N PHE A 107 4.59 -17.17 12.33
CA PHE A 107 6.00 -16.80 12.29
C PHE A 107 6.62 -17.27 10.96
N ILE A 108 6.93 -16.32 10.08
CA ILE A 108 7.57 -16.61 8.79
C ILE A 108 9.09 -16.67 8.98
N GLN A 109 9.66 -17.86 8.81
CA GLN A 109 11.11 -18.06 8.95
C GLN A 109 11.86 -17.37 7.81
N GLY A 110 12.83 -16.52 8.17
CA GLY A 110 13.69 -15.83 7.23
C GLY A 110 14.20 -14.51 7.80
N ARG A 111 14.64 -13.62 6.91
CA ARG A 111 14.99 -12.23 7.24
C ARG A 111 14.25 -11.29 6.30
N SER A 112 14.08 -10.04 6.72
CA SER A 112 13.63 -9.00 5.79
C SER A 112 14.63 -8.84 4.62
N LEU A 113 14.12 -8.57 3.42
CA LEU A 113 14.94 -8.20 2.27
C LEU A 113 15.70 -6.90 2.56
N ASN A 114 15.07 -5.95 3.26
CA ASN A 114 15.60 -4.67 3.77
C ASN A 114 16.05 -3.70 2.66
N VAL A 115 17.09 -4.05 1.90
CA VAL A 115 17.66 -3.20 0.84
C VAL A 115 17.63 -3.97 -0.48
N TRP A 116 17.27 -3.29 -1.56
CA TRP A 116 17.39 -3.78 -2.93
C TRP A 116 18.23 -2.81 -3.75
N ASN A 117 19.40 -3.26 -4.21
CA ASN A 117 20.33 -2.48 -5.02
C ASN A 117 21.21 -3.40 -5.88
N SER A 118 22.03 -2.79 -6.73
CA SER A 118 22.97 -3.39 -7.68
C SER A 118 24.12 -4.16 -7.03
N ALA A 119 24.34 -3.99 -5.72
CA ALA A 119 25.30 -4.81 -5.00
C ALA A 119 24.80 -6.26 -4.81
N ILE A 120 23.49 -6.51 -4.96
CA ILE A 120 22.94 -7.87 -4.93
C ILE A 120 23.36 -8.58 -6.23
N PRO A 121 24.00 -9.77 -6.15
CA PRO A 121 24.33 -10.56 -7.34
C PRO A 121 23.11 -10.87 -8.21
N GLU A 122 23.26 -10.76 -9.52
CA GLU A 122 22.18 -10.96 -10.52
C GLU A 122 21.45 -12.30 -10.32
N GLU A 123 22.17 -13.39 -10.06
CA GLU A 123 21.57 -14.70 -9.79
C GLU A 123 20.60 -14.69 -8.61
N LEU A 124 20.93 -13.94 -7.54
CA LEU A 124 20.07 -13.79 -6.37
C LEU A 124 18.91 -12.83 -6.63
N GLN A 125 19.13 -11.80 -7.47
CA GLN A 125 18.05 -10.93 -7.91
C GLN A 125 17.00 -11.73 -8.69
N HIS A 126 17.43 -12.53 -9.67
CA HIS A 126 16.55 -13.39 -10.45
C HIS A 126 15.81 -14.41 -9.57
N ALA A 127 16.52 -15.07 -8.65
CA ALA A 127 15.89 -16.02 -7.72
C ALA A 127 14.76 -15.38 -6.89
N PHE A 128 14.96 -14.14 -6.43
CA PHE A 128 13.91 -13.38 -5.75
C PHE A 128 12.77 -13.02 -6.70
N LEU A 129 13.07 -12.40 -7.84
CA LEU A 129 12.07 -11.93 -8.81
C LEU A 129 11.22 -13.08 -9.38
N ASP A 130 11.78 -14.28 -9.54
CA ASP A 130 11.04 -15.48 -9.94
C ASP A 130 9.97 -15.86 -8.89
N SER A 131 10.35 -15.83 -7.61
CA SER A 131 9.43 -16.13 -6.50
C SER A 131 8.43 -15.00 -6.26
N LEU A 132 8.85 -13.75 -6.47
CA LEU A 132 7.98 -12.58 -6.41
C LEU A 132 6.94 -12.60 -7.52
N ALA A 133 7.32 -12.94 -8.76
CA ALA A 133 6.41 -13.09 -9.87
C ALA A 133 5.30 -14.11 -9.56
N GLN A 134 5.65 -15.22 -8.91
CA GLN A 134 4.65 -16.21 -8.48
C GLN A 134 3.69 -15.61 -7.45
N PHE A 135 4.23 -14.98 -6.40
CA PHE A 135 3.43 -14.36 -5.35
C PHE A 135 2.48 -13.28 -5.90
N LEU A 136 2.98 -12.38 -6.75
CA LEU A 136 2.19 -11.30 -7.34
C LEU A 136 1.08 -11.84 -8.25
N LEU A 137 1.38 -12.90 -9.02
CA LEU A 137 0.38 -13.59 -9.83
C LEU A 137 -0.71 -14.23 -8.96
N ASP A 138 -0.32 -14.90 -7.88
CA ASP A 138 -1.28 -15.53 -6.98
C ASP A 138 -2.14 -14.47 -6.28
N LEU A 139 -1.56 -13.34 -5.89
CA LEU A 139 -2.28 -12.23 -5.26
C LEU A 139 -3.26 -11.53 -6.21
N TRP A 140 -2.80 -11.11 -7.39
CA TRP A 140 -3.59 -10.26 -8.28
C TRP A 140 -4.68 -11.01 -9.05
N TYR A 141 -4.65 -12.35 -9.07
CA TYR A 141 -5.75 -13.16 -9.58
C TYR A 141 -6.77 -13.55 -8.50
N ILE A 142 -6.56 -13.19 -7.24
CA ILE A 142 -7.61 -13.29 -6.23
C ILE A 142 -8.58 -12.12 -6.45
N GLU A 143 -9.81 -12.44 -6.78
CA GLU A 143 -10.89 -11.45 -6.80
C GLU A 143 -11.11 -10.93 -5.38
N ALA A 144 -11.28 -9.61 -5.24
CA ALA A 144 -11.59 -9.01 -3.95
C ALA A 144 -12.89 -9.60 -3.37
N PRO A 145 -13.00 -9.72 -2.02
CA PRO A 145 -14.23 -10.20 -1.40
C PRO A 145 -15.42 -9.31 -1.75
N GLU A 146 -16.60 -9.90 -1.91
CA GLU A 146 -17.84 -9.14 -2.08
C GLU A 146 -18.13 -8.32 -0.80
N SER A 147 -17.76 -7.05 -0.78
CA SER A 147 -18.02 -6.18 0.38
C SER A 147 -19.49 -5.74 0.40
N PRO A 148 -20.24 -5.97 1.50
CA PRO A 148 -21.63 -5.50 1.65
C PRO A 148 -21.75 -3.97 1.68
N SER A 149 -20.65 -3.26 1.89
CA SER A 149 -20.56 -1.80 2.02
C SER A 149 -20.02 -1.11 0.76
N ALA A 150 -19.43 -1.88 -0.16
CA ALA A 150 -19.17 -1.38 -1.50
C ALA A 150 -20.51 -1.42 -2.24
N SER A 151 -20.97 -0.29 -2.76
CA SER A 151 -21.95 -0.33 -3.84
C SER A 151 -21.43 -1.35 -4.86
N SER A 152 -22.20 -2.40 -5.10
CA SER A 152 -21.88 -3.60 -5.89
C SER A 152 -21.63 -3.35 -7.39
N THR A 153 -21.08 -2.19 -7.72
CA THR A 153 -20.71 -1.80 -9.08
C THR A 153 -19.19 -1.77 -9.15
N VAL A 154 -18.66 -2.72 -9.92
CA VAL A 154 -17.36 -2.58 -10.58
C VAL A 154 -17.21 -1.13 -11.03
N ARG A 155 -16.16 -0.46 -10.56
CA ARG A 155 -15.87 0.92 -10.91
C ARG A 155 -14.81 0.92 -12.01
N PRO A 156 -15.05 1.58 -13.15
CA PRO A 156 -13.99 1.89 -14.10
C PRO A 156 -12.78 2.52 -13.40
N TYR A 157 -11.59 2.28 -13.92
CA TYR A 157 -10.35 2.79 -13.35
C TYR A 157 -10.36 4.33 -13.26
N SER A 158 -10.89 5.01 -14.27
CA SER A 158 -11.10 6.46 -14.30
C SER A 158 -11.94 6.96 -13.13
N ASN A 159 -13.07 6.30 -12.86
CA ASN A 159 -13.96 6.65 -11.75
C ASN A 159 -13.29 6.45 -10.38
N TRP A 160 -12.47 5.40 -10.24
CA TRP A 160 -11.69 5.17 -9.01
C TRP A 160 -10.66 6.28 -8.82
N LEU A 161 -9.89 6.63 -9.87
CA LEU A 161 -8.91 7.73 -9.83
C LEU A 161 -9.57 9.07 -9.48
N GLU A 162 -10.69 9.38 -10.12
CA GLU A 162 -11.43 10.62 -9.86
C GLU A 162 -11.84 10.71 -8.39
N ASN A 163 -12.31 9.61 -7.80
CA ASN A 163 -12.66 9.58 -6.39
C ASN A 163 -11.45 9.75 -5.46
N GLU A 164 -10.28 9.20 -5.80
CA GLU A 164 -9.06 9.41 -5.01
C GLU A 164 -8.56 10.86 -5.09
N ILE A 165 -8.65 11.48 -6.26
CA ILE A 165 -8.30 12.89 -6.48
C ILE A 165 -9.32 13.80 -5.77
N ASP A 166 -10.62 13.53 -5.90
CA ASP A 166 -11.69 14.29 -5.22
C ASP A 166 -11.49 14.24 -3.69
N LYS A 167 -11.08 13.10 -3.13
CA LYS A 167 -10.70 13.01 -1.71
C LYS A 167 -9.53 13.96 -1.38
N ALA A 168 -8.52 14.06 -2.23
CA ALA A 168 -7.39 14.96 -2.04
C ALA A 168 -7.82 16.44 -2.11
N ILE A 169 -8.64 16.81 -3.10
CA ILE A 169 -9.21 18.17 -3.24
C ILE A 169 -10.00 18.54 -1.98
N ARG A 170 -10.90 17.67 -1.51
CA ARG A 170 -11.68 17.90 -0.28
C ARG A 170 -10.78 18.14 0.93
N ARG A 171 -9.71 17.34 1.09
CA ARG A 171 -8.75 17.54 2.17
C ARG A 171 -8.08 18.91 2.08
N CYS A 172 -7.64 19.34 0.90
CA CYS A 172 -7.07 20.68 0.70
C CYS A 172 -8.05 21.80 1.05
N ILE A 173 -9.30 21.72 0.58
CA ILE A 173 -10.32 22.75 0.83
C ILE A 173 -10.71 22.82 2.31
N THR A 174 -10.78 21.68 3.00
CA THR A 174 -11.15 21.60 4.42
C THR A 174 -10.00 21.83 5.38
N GLY A 175 -8.77 22.06 4.87
CA GLY A 175 -7.59 22.28 5.70
C GLY A 175 -7.00 21.02 6.33
N SER A 176 -7.45 19.83 5.93
CA SER A 176 -6.89 18.53 6.37
C SER A 176 -5.87 17.93 5.39
N GLY A 177 -5.62 18.62 4.28
CA GLY A 177 -4.59 18.29 3.29
C GLY A 177 -3.21 18.44 3.89
N LYS A 178 -2.37 17.40 3.73
CA LYS A 178 -1.00 17.38 4.25
C LYS A 178 0.04 17.83 3.22
N TRP A 179 -0.25 17.67 1.92
CA TRP A 179 0.63 18.01 0.80
C TRP A 179 -0.19 18.33 -0.46
N GLY A 180 0.39 19.15 -1.34
CA GLY A 180 -0.24 19.64 -2.57
C GLY A 180 -1.27 20.74 -2.36
N THR A 181 -1.78 21.29 -3.46
CA THR A 181 -2.87 22.29 -3.47
C THR A 181 -4.11 21.75 -4.15
N ALA A 182 -5.28 22.33 -3.86
CA ALA A 182 -6.51 22.00 -4.56
C ALA A 182 -6.38 22.23 -6.09
N SER A 183 -5.65 23.27 -6.51
CA SER A 183 -5.36 23.52 -7.92
C SER A 183 -4.52 22.42 -8.56
N ASP A 184 -3.46 21.94 -7.89
CA ASP A 184 -2.65 20.84 -8.42
C ASP A 184 -3.50 19.59 -8.64
N TYR A 185 -4.36 19.24 -7.68
CA TYR A 185 -5.24 18.09 -7.82
C TYR A 185 -6.34 18.29 -8.88
N LEU A 186 -6.81 19.52 -9.12
CA LEU A 186 -7.72 19.82 -10.23
C LEU A 186 -7.05 19.65 -11.59
N VAL A 187 -5.76 20.02 -11.72
CA VAL A 187 -4.95 19.71 -12.91
C VAL A 187 -4.82 18.20 -13.06
N MET A 188 -4.44 17.46 -12.00
CA MET A 188 -4.39 15.99 -12.07
C MET A 188 -5.75 15.40 -12.48
N ARG A 189 -6.87 15.97 -12.01
CA ARG A 189 -8.22 15.55 -12.37
C ARG A 189 -8.50 15.70 -13.88
N SER A 190 -8.01 16.76 -14.54
CA SER A 190 -8.18 16.92 -16.00
C SER A 190 -7.41 15.89 -16.81
N MET A 191 -6.33 15.33 -16.25
CA MET A 191 -5.48 14.34 -16.93
C MET A 191 -6.07 12.92 -16.94
N ILE A 192 -7.14 12.65 -16.16
CA ILE A 192 -7.73 11.31 -16.02
C ILE A 192 -8.08 10.66 -17.38
N PRO A 193 -8.72 11.35 -18.35
CA PRO A 193 -9.08 10.73 -19.63
C PRO A 193 -7.88 10.18 -20.40
N GLN A 194 -6.74 10.88 -20.38
CA GLN A 194 -5.52 10.45 -21.05
C GLN A 194 -4.90 9.21 -20.38
N ILE A 195 -4.95 9.16 -19.05
CA ILE A 195 -4.27 8.12 -18.26
C ILE A 195 -5.12 6.85 -18.15
N ALA A 196 -6.44 7.01 -18.01
CA ALA A 196 -7.33 5.94 -17.56
C ALA A 196 -8.15 5.27 -18.66
N HIS A 197 -8.45 5.97 -19.76
CA HIS A 197 -9.43 5.52 -20.76
C HIS A 197 -9.16 4.10 -21.28
N ARG A 198 -7.89 3.76 -21.57
CA ARG A 198 -7.50 2.42 -22.07
C ARG A 198 -7.63 1.29 -21.03
N PHE A 199 -7.92 1.62 -19.77
CA PHE A 199 -7.98 0.69 -18.66
C PHE A 199 -9.41 0.55 -18.07
N ASP A 200 -10.38 1.28 -18.60
CA ASP A 200 -11.76 1.24 -18.10
C ASP A 200 -12.50 -0.05 -18.49
N ASP A 201 -11.98 -0.80 -19.46
CA ASP A 201 -12.49 -2.12 -19.84
C ASP A 201 -12.15 -3.22 -18.81
N PHE A 202 -11.23 -2.96 -17.87
CA PHE A 202 -10.91 -3.92 -16.80
C PHE A 202 -11.96 -3.85 -15.70
N GLN A 203 -12.81 -4.88 -15.64
CA GLN A 203 -13.93 -4.96 -14.70
C GLN A 203 -13.62 -5.71 -13.40
N THR A 204 -12.41 -6.25 -13.25
CA THR A 204 -12.02 -6.99 -12.06
C THR A 204 -11.60 -6.04 -10.94
N ILE A 205 -12.08 -6.29 -9.73
CA ILE A 205 -11.55 -5.69 -8.50
C ILE A 205 -10.52 -6.65 -7.91
N GLY A 206 -9.30 -6.17 -7.72
CA GLY A 206 -8.22 -6.92 -7.11
C GLY A 206 -7.85 -6.40 -5.72
N ILE A 207 -6.94 -7.12 -5.08
CA ILE A 207 -6.39 -6.79 -3.76
C ILE A 207 -4.98 -6.23 -3.95
N ALA A 208 -4.71 -5.09 -3.33
CA ALA A 208 -3.37 -4.53 -3.21
C ALA A 208 -2.84 -4.69 -1.79
N HIS A 209 -1.57 -5.03 -1.64
CA HIS A 209 -0.87 -5.00 -0.34
C HIS A 209 -0.87 -3.59 0.28
N GLY A 210 -0.78 -2.55 -0.56
CA GLY A 210 -0.73 -1.15 -0.13
C GLY A 210 0.66 -0.62 0.22
N ASP A 211 1.54 -1.48 0.72
CA ASP A 211 2.92 -1.10 1.10
C ASP A 211 3.99 -2.10 0.64
N MET A 212 4.17 -2.28 -0.68
CA MET A 212 5.15 -3.25 -1.23
C MET A 212 6.60 -2.74 -1.17
N ASN A 213 7.07 -2.40 0.04
CA ASN A 213 8.43 -1.99 0.33
C ASN A 213 9.33 -3.20 0.63
N ALA A 214 10.64 -3.07 0.36
CA ALA A 214 11.60 -4.18 0.56
C ALA A 214 11.57 -4.75 1.98
N HIS A 215 11.31 -3.90 2.98
CA HIS A 215 11.19 -4.31 4.39
C HIS A 215 10.12 -5.38 4.64
N ASN A 216 9.04 -5.36 3.84
CA ASN A 216 7.86 -6.21 4.02
C ASN A 216 7.98 -7.59 3.36
N PHE A 217 9.10 -7.87 2.68
CA PHE A 217 9.38 -9.18 2.09
C PHE A 217 10.34 -9.97 2.97
N ILE A 218 9.91 -11.15 3.42
CA ILE A 218 10.72 -12.09 4.17
C ILE A 218 11.34 -13.09 3.20
N VAL A 219 12.66 -13.20 3.21
CA VAL A 219 13.44 -14.05 2.32
C VAL A 219 14.35 -15.01 3.09
N ASN A 220 14.72 -16.12 2.44
CA ASN A 220 15.76 -17.01 2.95
C ASN A 220 17.17 -16.57 2.52
N GLU A 221 18.17 -17.38 2.86
CA GLU A 221 19.60 -17.11 2.55
C GLU A 221 19.89 -16.99 1.04
N ARG A 222 19.04 -17.54 0.18
CA ARG A 222 19.16 -17.50 -1.29
C ARG A 222 18.27 -16.43 -1.93
N LEU A 223 17.79 -15.47 -1.14
CA LEU A 223 16.81 -14.45 -1.53
C LEU A 223 15.50 -15.00 -2.11
N LYS A 224 15.16 -16.28 -1.89
CA LYS A 224 13.83 -16.78 -2.27
C LYS A 224 12.80 -16.21 -1.30
N LEU A 225 11.68 -15.73 -1.82
CA LEU A 225 10.55 -15.26 -1.02
C LEU A 225 10.00 -16.40 -0.13
N MET A 226 9.85 -16.10 1.15
CA MET A 226 9.29 -16.96 2.19
C MET A 226 7.93 -16.43 2.65
N GLY A 227 7.75 -15.11 2.63
CA GLY A 227 6.43 -14.50 2.78
C GLY A 227 6.44 -12.99 2.75
N VAL A 228 5.23 -12.42 2.73
CA VAL A 228 4.98 -10.97 2.69
C VAL A 228 4.14 -10.58 3.89
N VAL A 229 4.61 -9.60 4.66
CA VAL A 229 4.04 -9.17 5.95
C VAL A 229 3.60 -7.71 5.89
N ASP A 230 2.96 -7.22 6.96
CA ASP A 230 2.50 -5.83 7.09
C ASP A 230 1.39 -5.42 6.11
N TRP A 231 0.26 -6.12 6.21
CA TRP A 231 -0.92 -5.95 5.35
C TRP A 231 -1.89 -4.84 5.81
N ASP A 232 -1.47 -3.96 6.72
CA ASP A 232 -2.34 -2.94 7.33
C ASP A 232 -2.84 -1.89 6.32
N TRP A 233 -2.07 -1.69 5.26
CA TRP A 233 -2.39 -0.76 4.16
C TRP A 233 -3.15 -1.39 3.01
N THR A 234 -3.59 -2.65 3.17
CA THR A 234 -4.33 -3.35 2.14
C THR A 234 -5.58 -2.56 1.70
N PHE A 235 -5.88 -2.64 0.41
CA PHE A 235 -7.09 -2.07 -0.15
C PHE A 235 -7.55 -2.82 -1.40
N GLU A 236 -8.82 -2.63 -1.73
CA GLU A 236 -9.48 -3.17 -2.91
C GLU A 236 -9.65 -2.06 -3.94
N ALA A 237 -9.33 -2.32 -5.20
CA ALA A 237 -9.47 -1.36 -6.28
C ALA A 237 -9.56 -2.07 -7.64
N PRO A 238 -9.94 -1.36 -8.72
CA PRO A 238 -9.89 -1.91 -10.07
C PRO A 238 -8.50 -2.48 -10.38
N LEU A 239 -8.43 -3.58 -11.13
CA LEU A 239 -7.18 -4.29 -11.39
C LEU A 239 -6.02 -3.39 -11.87
N PRO A 240 -6.23 -2.41 -12.78
CA PRO A 240 -5.18 -1.47 -13.17
C PRO A 240 -4.62 -0.67 -11.98
N ALA A 241 -5.44 -0.38 -10.97
CA ALA A 241 -5.01 0.37 -9.80
C ALA A 241 -4.13 -0.44 -8.84
N VAL A 242 -4.33 -1.77 -8.77
CA VAL A 242 -3.60 -2.65 -7.84
C VAL A 242 -2.34 -3.27 -8.47
N VAL A 243 -2.33 -3.44 -9.80
CA VAL A 243 -1.16 -3.98 -10.53
C VAL A 243 -0.15 -2.87 -10.75
N GLN A 244 0.84 -2.83 -9.87
CA GLN A 244 1.92 -1.86 -9.80
C GLN A 244 3.25 -2.56 -9.47
N TYR A 245 4.38 -1.93 -9.81
CA TYR A 245 5.68 -2.45 -9.39
C TYR A 245 5.85 -2.28 -7.88
N PRO A 246 6.45 -3.26 -7.18
CA PRO A 246 6.93 -3.06 -5.82
C PRO A 246 7.86 -1.84 -5.74
N TRP A 247 7.74 -1.06 -4.66
CA TRP A 247 8.38 0.25 -4.52
C TRP A 247 9.89 0.23 -4.71
N PHE A 248 10.53 -0.85 -4.27
CA PHE A 248 11.97 -1.04 -4.33
C PHE A 248 12.53 -1.29 -5.73
N ILE A 249 11.67 -1.50 -6.75
CA ILE A 249 12.06 -1.57 -8.17
C ILE A 249 11.24 -0.62 -9.07
N ALA A 250 10.41 0.25 -8.52
CA ALA A 250 9.44 1.03 -9.31
C ALA A 250 10.05 2.23 -10.06
N ASP A 251 11.21 2.74 -9.63
CA ASP A 251 11.86 3.96 -10.14
C ASP A 251 10.93 5.18 -10.25
N VAL A 252 10.03 5.37 -9.29
CA VAL A 252 9.12 6.54 -9.29
C VAL A 252 9.88 7.78 -8.83
N PRO A 253 9.97 8.87 -9.64
CA PRO A 253 10.64 10.09 -9.22
C PRO A 253 10.04 10.68 -7.93
N GLY A 254 10.89 11.10 -7.01
CA GLY A 254 10.52 11.58 -5.67
C GLY A 254 10.29 10.47 -4.64
N TRP A 255 10.38 9.19 -5.04
CA TRP A 255 10.50 8.05 -4.13
C TRP A 255 11.98 7.72 -3.89
N HIS A 256 12.32 7.35 -2.67
CA HIS A 256 13.69 7.01 -2.28
C HIS A 256 13.72 5.67 -1.57
N ASN A 257 14.43 4.70 -2.16
CA ASN A 257 14.66 3.39 -1.58
C ASN A 257 15.91 3.42 -0.68
N ASP A 258 15.86 2.69 0.42
CA ASP A 258 16.99 2.56 1.33
C ASP A 258 18.18 1.88 0.63
N GLY A 259 19.38 2.43 0.81
CA GLY A 259 20.61 1.83 0.30
C GLY A 259 20.79 1.87 -1.21
N VAL A 260 20.02 2.70 -1.93
CA VAL A 260 20.13 2.91 -3.39
C VAL A 260 20.95 4.16 -3.69
N GLU A 261 21.92 4.06 -4.59
CA GLU A 261 22.77 5.19 -4.96
C GLU A 261 22.08 6.16 -5.95
N LEU A 262 22.52 7.42 -5.99
CA LEU A 262 21.97 8.40 -6.92
C LEU A 262 22.24 7.98 -8.37
N GLY A 263 21.18 7.85 -9.17
CA GLY A 263 21.24 7.48 -10.59
C GLY A 263 21.16 5.97 -10.84
N GLU A 264 21.10 5.16 -9.79
CA GLU A 264 20.78 3.75 -9.90
C GLU A 264 19.32 3.56 -10.32
N THR A 265 19.08 2.64 -11.25
CA THR A 265 17.75 2.32 -11.79
C THR A 265 17.54 0.81 -11.85
N PHE A 266 16.28 0.39 -11.80
CA PHE A 266 15.87 -1.01 -11.75
C PHE A 266 15.07 -1.43 -12.99
N GLU A 267 15.31 -0.78 -14.14
CA GLU A 267 14.64 -1.07 -15.41
C GLU A 267 14.76 -2.55 -15.81
N HIS A 268 15.97 -3.10 -15.76
CA HIS A 268 16.21 -4.51 -16.06
C HIS A 268 15.45 -5.45 -15.11
N ASN A 269 15.33 -5.10 -13.82
CA ASN A 269 14.57 -5.90 -12.86
C ASN A 269 13.06 -5.85 -13.14
N ARG A 270 12.53 -4.69 -13.55
CA ARG A 270 11.13 -4.56 -13.98
C ARG A 270 10.84 -5.40 -15.22
N ASP A 271 11.70 -5.30 -16.23
CA ASP A 271 11.56 -6.06 -17.48
C ASP A 271 11.63 -7.58 -17.23
N TYR A 272 12.56 -7.99 -16.37
CA TYR A 272 12.65 -9.39 -15.93
C TYR A 272 11.38 -9.84 -15.21
N LEU A 273 10.87 -9.04 -14.28
CA LEU A 273 9.64 -9.36 -13.53
C LEU A 273 8.42 -9.51 -14.46
N VAL A 274 8.25 -8.59 -15.41
CA VAL A 274 7.17 -8.66 -16.41
C VAL A 274 7.30 -9.91 -17.27
N THR A 275 8.51 -10.24 -17.70
CA THR A 275 8.80 -11.46 -18.48
C THR A 275 8.41 -12.71 -17.68
N MET A 276 8.79 -12.78 -16.40
CA MET A 276 8.48 -13.92 -15.55
C MET A 276 7.00 -14.04 -15.21
N LEU A 277 6.28 -12.93 -15.06
CA LEU A 277 4.82 -12.95 -14.92
C LEU A 277 4.17 -13.56 -16.17
N LYS A 278 4.59 -13.13 -17.36
CA LYS A 278 4.06 -13.65 -18.61
C LYS A 278 4.29 -15.16 -18.76
N VAL A 279 5.51 -15.63 -18.49
CA VAL A 279 5.84 -17.07 -18.51
C VAL A 279 4.92 -17.87 -17.56
N LYS A 280 4.61 -17.31 -16.39
CA LYS A 280 3.75 -17.97 -15.39
C LYS A 280 2.26 -17.91 -15.76
N GLU A 281 1.79 -16.82 -16.36
CA GLU A 281 0.44 -16.73 -16.94
C GLU A 281 0.24 -17.80 -18.02
N GLU A 282 1.19 -17.91 -18.96
CA GLU A 282 1.17 -18.93 -20.01
C GLU A 282 1.15 -20.35 -19.42
N ALA A 283 2.01 -20.62 -18.43
CA ALA A 283 2.08 -21.92 -17.76
C ALA A 283 0.77 -22.29 -17.03
N THR A 284 0.03 -21.29 -16.55
CA THR A 284 -1.26 -21.47 -15.86
C THR A 284 -2.47 -21.30 -16.79
N ARG A 285 -2.25 -21.12 -18.10
CA ARG A 285 -3.28 -20.87 -19.13
C ARG A 285 -4.18 -19.67 -18.79
N LYS A 286 -3.63 -18.70 -18.07
CA LYS A 286 -4.28 -17.42 -17.83
C LYS A 286 -4.05 -16.52 -19.04
N ILE A 287 -4.97 -15.59 -19.27
CA ILE A 287 -4.77 -14.51 -20.24
C ILE A 287 -3.69 -13.58 -19.66
N ASP A 288 -2.80 -13.04 -20.50
CA ASP A 288 -1.66 -12.15 -20.17
C ASP A 288 -2.06 -10.79 -19.51
N THR A 289 -3.17 -10.74 -18.80
CA THR A 289 -3.78 -9.55 -18.20
C THR A 289 -2.82 -8.85 -17.23
N VAL A 290 -2.19 -9.60 -16.32
CA VAL A 290 -1.34 -9.03 -15.27
C VAL A 290 0.00 -8.58 -15.83
N SER A 291 0.66 -9.38 -16.68
CA SER A 291 1.93 -8.97 -17.29
C SER A 291 1.76 -7.74 -18.20
N ILE A 292 0.67 -7.66 -18.96
CA ILE A 292 0.34 -6.47 -19.77
C ILE A 292 0.12 -5.24 -18.88
N LEU A 293 -0.69 -5.37 -17.82
CA LEU A 293 -0.96 -4.24 -16.91
C LEU A 293 0.30 -3.76 -16.20
N LEU A 294 1.16 -4.68 -15.76
CA LEU A 294 2.41 -4.33 -15.07
C LEU A 294 3.42 -3.70 -16.02
N GLY A 295 3.59 -4.25 -17.23
CA GLY A 295 4.46 -3.70 -18.26
C GLY A 295 4.11 -2.25 -18.66
N GLN A 296 2.86 -1.84 -18.42
CA GLN A 296 2.37 -0.48 -18.65
C GLN A 296 2.16 0.33 -17.36
N ALA A 297 2.71 -0.14 -16.22
CA ALA A 297 2.41 0.46 -14.92
C ALA A 297 3.15 1.77 -14.64
N SER A 298 4.33 2.04 -15.22
CA SER A 298 5.20 3.14 -14.77
C SER A 298 4.52 4.50 -14.74
N GLU A 299 3.86 4.90 -15.83
CA GLU A 299 3.12 6.17 -15.92
C GLU A 299 1.96 6.21 -14.92
N ARG A 300 1.18 5.12 -14.88
CA ARG A 300 -0.01 5.00 -14.03
C ARG A 300 0.36 5.03 -12.55
N GLN A 301 1.37 4.27 -12.16
CA GLN A 301 1.88 4.20 -10.81
C GLN A 301 2.44 5.55 -10.38
N ARG A 302 3.23 6.25 -11.21
CA ARG A 302 3.72 7.60 -10.90
C ARG A 302 2.56 8.56 -10.64
N PHE A 303 1.56 8.58 -11.52
CA PHE A 303 0.38 9.44 -11.37
C PHE A 303 -0.40 9.13 -10.08
N GLN A 304 -0.73 7.85 -9.85
CA GLN A 304 -1.44 7.41 -8.65
C GLN A 304 -0.67 7.75 -7.37
N SER A 305 0.65 7.59 -7.39
CA SER A 305 1.52 7.83 -6.25
C SER A 305 1.65 9.32 -5.92
N ALA A 306 1.63 10.19 -6.93
CA ALA A 306 1.62 11.63 -6.75
C ALA A 306 0.36 12.14 -6.01
N ILE A 307 -0.72 11.35 -5.93
CA ILE A 307 -1.90 11.69 -5.13
C ILE A 307 -1.61 11.53 -3.62
N SER A 308 -0.81 10.53 -3.25
CA SER A 308 -0.73 10.01 -1.89
C SER A 308 0.64 10.15 -1.23
N TYR A 309 1.69 10.50 -1.97
CA TYR A 309 3.05 10.62 -1.45
C TYR A 309 3.60 12.03 -1.66
N ARG A 310 4.01 12.69 -0.57
CA ARG A 310 4.45 14.09 -0.56
C ARG A 310 5.58 14.37 -1.55
N ASP A 311 6.64 13.57 -1.51
CA ASP A 311 7.86 13.88 -2.26
C ASP A 311 7.70 13.50 -3.74
N ILE A 312 6.97 12.42 -4.04
CA ILE A 312 6.50 12.12 -5.40
C ILE A 312 5.59 13.23 -5.93
N HIS A 313 4.64 13.73 -5.13
CA HIS A 313 3.77 14.84 -5.53
C HIS A 313 4.58 16.08 -5.90
N LYS A 314 5.52 16.48 -5.04
CA LYS A 314 6.39 17.65 -5.29
C LYS A 314 7.18 17.49 -6.58
N GLU A 315 7.80 16.33 -6.78
CA GLU A 315 8.57 16.05 -7.99
C GLU A 315 7.66 16.09 -9.22
N TYR A 316 6.48 15.47 -9.12
CA TYR A 316 5.50 15.40 -10.19
C TYR A 316 5.04 16.79 -10.65
N VAL A 317 4.61 17.66 -9.72
CA VAL A 317 4.08 18.99 -10.08
C VAL A 317 5.14 19.98 -10.58
N VAL A 318 6.42 19.70 -10.30
CA VAL A 318 7.55 20.56 -10.69
C VAL A 318 8.21 20.12 -11.99
N SER A 319 8.33 18.81 -12.22
CA SER A 319 9.18 18.27 -13.27
C SER A 319 8.43 17.48 -14.34
N ASP A 320 7.19 17.04 -14.08
CA ASP A 320 6.49 16.19 -15.04
C ASP A 320 5.99 17.01 -16.23
N PRO A 321 6.44 16.71 -17.47
CA PRO A 321 6.10 17.52 -18.63
C PRO A 321 4.60 17.49 -18.94
N VAL A 322 3.93 16.36 -18.72
CA VAL A 322 2.49 16.21 -19.00
C VAL A 322 1.68 17.02 -17.99
N PHE A 323 2.07 17.00 -16.72
CA PHE A 323 1.46 17.86 -15.71
C PHE A 323 1.66 19.35 -16.01
N LEU A 324 2.87 19.76 -16.39
CA LEU A 324 3.18 21.16 -16.69
C LEU A 324 2.39 21.67 -17.92
N GLU A 325 2.20 20.81 -18.92
CA GLU A 325 1.32 21.09 -20.06
C GLU A 325 -0.14 21.25 -19.60
N ALA A 326 -0.68 20.27 -18.87
CA ALA A 326 -2.06 20.31 -18.36
C ALA A 326 -2.31 21.49 -17.39
N LYS A 327 -1.29 21.95 -16.66
CA LYS A 327 -1.37 23.10 -15.76
C LYS A 327 -1.62 24.42 -16.49
N SER A 328 -1.27 24.50 -17.78
CA SER A 328 -1.54 25.68 -18.61
C SER A 328 -2.98 25.73 -19.12
N GLU A 329 -3.76 24.66 -18.94
CA GLU A 329 -5.15 24.58 -19.35
C GLU A 329 -6.11 25.17 -18.32
N ASP A 330 -7.33 25.51 -18.76
CA ASP A 330 -8.38 26.02 -17.90
C ASP A 330 -8.94 24.92 -16.97
N ILE A 331 -8.68 25.05 -15.67
CA ILE A 331 -9.16 24.10 -14.65
C ILE A 331 -10.59 24.37 -14.16
N ARG A 332 -11.26 25.45 -14.60
CA ARG A 332 -12.64 25.78 -14.16
C ARG A 332 -13.64 24.66 -14.42
N PRO A 333 -13.65 23.97 -15.57
CA PRO A 333 -14.56 22.84 -15.79
C PRO A 333 -14.38 21.72 -14.76
N GLN A 334 -13.14 21.48 -14.31
CA GLN A 334 -12.86 20.47 -13.28
C GLN A 334 -13.37 20.93 -11.91
N LEU A 335 -13.20 22.21 -11.57
CA LEU A 335 -13.73 22.77 -10.33
C LEU A 335 -15.27 22.72 -10.30
N GLU A 336 -15.93 23.11 -11.38
CA GLU A 336 -17.39 23.05 -11.50
C GLU A 336 -17.92 21.62 -11.36
N ALA A 337 -17.30 20.66 -12.06
CA ALA A 337 -17.65 19.24 -11.95
C ALA A 337 -17.49 18.70 -10.53
N PHE A 338 -16.39 19.08 -9.85
CA PHE A 338 -16.16 18.72 -8.45
C PHE A 338 -17.22 19.32 -7.51
N LEU A 339 -17.54 20.61 -7.67
CA LEU A 339 -18.52 21.32 -6.83
C LEU A 339 -19.97 20.89 -7.08
N MET A 340 -20.28 20.28 -8.23
CA MET A 340 -21.57 19.61 -8.43
C MET A 340 -21.72 18.37 -7.53
N LYS A 341 -20.63 17.64 -7.26
CA LYS A 341 -20.62 16.50 -6.34
C LYS A 341 -20.49 16.91 -4.88
N HIS A 342 -19.87 18.07 -4.62
CA HIS A 342 -19.59 18.60 -3.29
C HIS A 342 -20.13 20.02 -3.11
N PRO A 343 -21.47 20.22 -3.21
CA PRO A 343 -22.08 21.54 -3.14
C PRO A 343 -21.83 22.26 -1.81
N GLU A 344 -21.59 21.51 -0.73
CA GLU A 344 -21.27 22.02 0.60
C GLU A 344 -19.96 22.81 0.65
N LEU A 345 -19.05 22.61 -0.32
CA LEU A 345 -17.73 23.23 -0.35
C LEU A 345 -17.68 24.55 -1.11
N LYS A 346 -18.76 24.92 -1.84
CA LYS A 346 -18.80 26.10 -2.73
C LYS A 346 -18.42 27.40 -2.04
N GLU A 347 -18.85 27.59 -0.79
CA GLU A 347 -18.62 28.84 -0.06
C GLU A 347 -17.24 28.93 0.61
N SER A 348 -16.39 27.90 0.48
CA SER A 348 -15.07 27.88 1.07
C SER A 348 -14.18 29.01 0.52
N SER A 349 -13.39 29.61 1.40
CA SER A 349 -12.39 30.63 1.01
C SER A 349 -11.40 30.10 -0.02
N THR A 350 -11.01 28.83 0.09
CA THR A 350 -10.11 28.18 -0.88
C THR A 350 -10.72 28.12 -2.27
N VAL A 351 -12.02 27.81 -2.38
CA VAL A 351 -12.72 27.77 -3.67
C VAL A 351 -12.78 29.17 -4.29
N LYS A 352 -13.15 30.18 -3.50
CA LYS A 352 -13.18 31.58 -3.95
C LYS A 352 -11.81 32.07 -4.42
N GLN A 353 -10.73 31.66 -3.77
CA GLN A 353 -9.36 31.98 -4.19
C GLN A 353 -9.01 31.36 -5.55
N ILE A 354 -9.39 30.10 -5.78
CA ILE A 354 -9.17 29.43 -7.07
C ILE A 354 -9.96 30.11 -8.18
N GLU A 355 -11.22 30.47 -7.92
CA GLU A 355 -12.06 31.20 -8.88
C GLU A 355 -11.46 32.57 -9.24
N CYS A 356 -11.00 33.33 -8.24
CA CYS A 356 -10.36 34.63 -8.47
C CYS A 356 -9.05 34.52 -9.26
N ALA A 357 -8.20 33.52 -8.97
CA ALA A 357 -6.94 33.32 -9.68
C ALA A 357 -7.16 33.04 -11.18
N ASN A 358 -8.14 32.20 -11.52
CA ASN A 358 -8.44 31.84 -12.91
C ASN A 358 -9.16 32.95 -13.71
N GLN A 359 -9.77 33.94 -13.04
CA GLN A 359 -10.36 35.11 -13.71
C GLN A 359 -9.31 36.10 -14.22
N ILE A 360 -8.15 36.17 -13.56
CA ILE A 360 -7.06 37.08 -13.91
C ILE A 360 -6.35 36.60 -15.19
N ASP A 361 -6.12 35.30 -15.33
CA ASP A 361 -5.45 34.71 -16.51
C ASP A 361 -6.32 34.70 -17.77
N SER A 362 -7.65 34.75 -17.65
CA SER A 362 -8.57 34.84 -18.81
C SER A 362 -8.71 36.27 -19.39
N SER A 363 -8.10 37.27 -18.74
CA SER A 363 -8.24 38.70 -19.09
C SER A 363 -6.97 39.31 -19.71
N GLN A 364 -5.96 38.49 -20.00
CA GLN A 364 -4.75 38.81 -20.77
C GLN A 364 -4.75 38.02 -22.07
#